data_AF-A0A538RXW5-F1
#
_entry.id   AF-A0A538RXW5-F1
#
_cell.length_a   1.000
_cell.length_b   1.000
_cell.length_c   1.000
_cell.angle_alpha   90.00
_cell.angle_beta   90.00
_cell.angle_gamma   90.00
#
_symmetry.space_group_name_H-M   'P 1'
#
loop_
_entity.id
_entity.type
_entity.pdbx_description
1 polymer ?
#
loop_
_entity_poly.entity_id
_entity_poly.type
_entity_poly.pdbx_seq_one_letter_code
_entity_poly.pdbx_strand_id
1 'polypeptide(L)'
;MFRDARVALAEAYYRQGSFQEAIQCNTSVLHEAPPTVPVLRGLGKALARLERYEEAYNHLRAAYDQESPNHPFTTGYLALCGAKGKPTEPGAKIQNVTWALSLLAPFDLGGDR
;
A
#
# COMPACT_ATOMS: atom_id res chain seq x y z
N MET A 1 22.85 -0.21 -4.90
CA MET A 1 22.72 0.66 -6.09
C MET A 1 21.66 0.19 -7.08
N PHE A 2 21.56 -1.09 -7.43
CA PHE A 2 20.52 -1.58 -8.38
C PHE A 2 19.08 -1.54 -7.84
N ARG A 3 18.89 -1.67 -6.52
CA ARG A 3 17.59 -1.61 -5.87
C ARG A 3 16.90 -0.26 -6.06
N ASP A 4 17.59 0.83 -5.71
CA ASP A 4 17.03 2.18 -5.73
C ASP A 4 16.67 2.62 -7.16
N ALA A 5 17.51 2.23 -8.14
CA ALA A 5 17.23 2.45 -9.55
C ALA A 5 15.95 1.75 -10.01
N ARG A 6 15.70 0.51 -9.57
CA ARG A 6 14.49 -0.25 -9.91
C ARG A 6 13.24 0.28 -9.21
N VAL A 7 13.37 0.77 -7.98
CA VAL A 7 12.28 1.47 -7.28
C VAL A 7 11.93 2.76 -8.00
N ALA A 8 12.93 3.55 -8.41
CA ALA A 8 12.72 4.76 -9.20
C ALA A 8 12.07 4.45 -10.56
N LEU A 9 12.48 3.35 -11.22
CA LEU A 9 11.87 2.87 -12.46
C LEU A 9 10.41 2.45 -12.24
N ALA A 10 10.11 1.73 -11.15
CA ALA A 10 8.74 1.34 -10.81
C ALA A 10 7.85 2.57 -10.57
N GLU A 11 8.37 3.61 -9.91
CA GLU A 11 7.65 4.87 -9.74
C GLU A 11 7.47 5.62 -11.07
N ALA A 12 8.43 5.53 -12.00
CA ALA A 12 8.28 6.07 -13.34
C ALA A 12 7.19 5.33 -14.14
N TYR A 13 7.14 4.00 -14.08
CA TYR A 13 6.04 3.22 -14.67
C TYR A 13 4.69 3.57 -14.02
N TYR A 14 4.65 3.72 -12.71
CA TYR A 14 3.45 4.15 -12.02
C TYR A 14 2.94 5.50 -12.53
N ARG A 15 3.83 6.49 -12.66
CA ARG A 15 3.47 7.83 -13.14
C ARG A 15 2.98 7.85 -14.58
N GLN A 16 3.41 6.88 -15.40
CA GLN A 16 2.95 6.67 -16.76
C GLN A 16 1.61 5.91 -16.84
N GLY A 17 1.09 5.39 -15.72
CA GLY A 17 -0.12 4.57 -15.70
C GLY A 17 0.13 3.07 -15.97
N SER A 18 1.38 2.70 -16.22
CA SER A 18 1.85 1.32 -16.41
C SER A 18 1.95 0.59 -15.07
N PHE A 19 0.81 0.31 -14.44
CA PHE A 19 0.76 -0.23 -13.08
C PHE A 19 1.25 -1.69 -13.00
N GLN A 20 1.05 -2.49 -14.05
CA GLN A 20 1.53 -3.88 -14.08
C GLN A 20 3.06 -3.95 -14.11
N GLU A 21 3.69 -3.09 -14.90
CA GLU A 21 5.14 -2.97 -15.01
C GLU A 21 5.74 -2.44 -13.72
N ALA A 22 5.07 -1.48 -13.07
CA ALA A 22 5.45 -1.00 -11.74
C ALA A 22 5.41 -2.12 -10.69
N ILE A 23 4.41 -3.02 -10.75
CA ILE A 23 4.33 -4.20 -9.89
C ILE A 23 5.48 -5.15 -10.20
N GLN A 24 5.70 -5.51 -11.46
CA GLN A 24 6.76 -6.43 -11.85
C GLN A 24 8.14 -5.94 -11.39
N CYS A 25 8.43 -4.65 -11.55
CA CYS A 25 9.69 -4.05 -11.11
C CYS A 25 9.87 -4.18 -9.60
N ASN A 26 8.86 -3.83 -8.81
CA ASN A 26 8.94 -3.92 -7.36
C ASN A 26 8.95 -5.37 -6.85
N THR A 27 8.16 -6.27 -7.44
CA THR A 27 8.14 -7.70 -7.07
C THR A 27 9.50 -8.33 -7.31
N SER A 28 10.14 -8.04 -8.45
CA SER A 28 11.46 -8.59 -8.70
C SER A 28 12.54 -7.96 -7.80
N VAL A 29 12.35 -6.74 -7.28
CA VAL A 29 13.18 -6.21 -6.17
C VAL A 29 12.97 -7.01 -4.88
N LEU A 30 11.73 -7.39 -4.55
CA LEU A 30 11.43 -8.22 -3.36
C LEU A 30 12.01 -9.63 -3.43
N HIS A 31 12.17 -10.19 -4.64
CA HIS A 31 12.79 -11.51 -4.81
C HIS A 31 14.30 -11.50 -4.52
N GLU A 32 14.97 -10.38 -4.79
CA GLU A 32 16.43 -10.28 -4.64
C GLU A 32 16.87 -9.74 -3.28
N ALA A 33 16.00 -9.00 -2.60
CA ALA A 33 16.34 -8.37 -1.34
C ALA A 33 15.15 -8.32 -0.37
N PRO A 34 15.40 -8.30 0.95
CA PRO A 34 14.35 -8.18 1.96
C PRO A 34 13.42 -6.98 1.68
N PRO A 35 12.10 -7.11 1.94
CA PRO A 35 11.14 -6.04 1.72
C PRO A 35 11.52 -4.78 2.51
N THR A 36 11.40 -3.64 1.85
CA THR A 36 11.58 -2.31 2.48
C THR A 36 10.31 -1.51 2.28
N VAL A 37 10.04 -0.59 3.21
CA VAL A 37 8.90 0.34 3.16
C VAL A 37 8.65 0.95 1.76
N PRO A 38 9.64 1.52 1.02
CA PRO A 38 9.37 2.10 -0.29
C PRO A 38 8.87 1.11 -1.34
N VAL A 39 9.38 -0.12 -1.32
CA VAL A 39 9.00 -1.19 -2.27
C VAL A 39 7.60 -1.70 -1.96
N LEU A 40 7.31 -1.94 -0.68
CA LEU A 40 6.01 -2.38 -0.21
C LEU A 40 4.92 -1.34 -0.51
N ARG A 41 5.21 -0.05 -0.28
CA ARG A 41 4.31 1.05 -0.66
C ARG A 41 4.12 1.16 -2.16
N GLY A 42 5.20 1.02 -2.94
CA GLY A 42 5.15 1.03 -4.41
C GLY A 42 4.22 -0.06 -4.96
N LEU A 43 4.36 -1.30 -4.44
CA LEU A 43 3.46 -2.41 -4.76
C LEU A 43 2.03 -2.13 -4.34
N GLY A 44 1.81 -1.74 -3.08
CA GLY A 44 0.50 -1.45 -2.54
C GLY A 44 -0.26 -0.40 -3.35
N LYS A 45 0.40 0.71 -3.67
CA LYS A 45 -0.16 1.80 -4.48
C LYS A 45 -0.48 1.35 -5.90
N ALA A 46 0.40 0.58 -6.54
CA ALA A 46 0.17 0.08 -7.90
C ALA A 46 -0.97 -0.95 -7.96
N LEU A 47 -1.03 -1.87 -7.00
CA LEU A 47 -2.10 -2.87 -6.87
C LEU A 47 -3.45 -2.21 -6.59
N ALA A 48 -3.49 -1.19 -5.74
CA ALA A 48 -4.70 -0.41 -5.47
C ALA A 48 -5.25 0.28 -6.74
N ARG A 49 -4.38 0.73 -7.65
CA ARG A 49 -4.79 1.31 -8.94
C ARG A 49 -5.35 0.29 -9.92
N LEU A 50 -5.00 -0.98 -9.75
CA LEU A 50 -5.57 -2.11 -10.50
C LEU A 50 -6.77 -2.74 -9.79
N GLU A 51 -7.30 -2.10 -8.75
CA GLU A 51 -8.43 -2.58 -7.94
C GLU A 51 -8.16 -3.93 -7.23
N ARG A 52 -6.89 -4.34 -7.14
CA ARG A 52 -6.44 -5.52 -6.40
C ARG A 52 -6.28 -5.17 -4.92
N TYR A 53 -7.38 -4.75 -4.31
CA TYR A 53 -7.39 -4.14 -2.97
C TYR A 53 -6.92 -5.08 -1.87
N GLU A 54 -7.20 -6.38 -1.95
CA GLU A 54 -6.76 -7.38 -0.96
C GLU A 54 -5.23 -7.53 -0.95
N GLU A 55 -4.62 -7.68 -2.13
CA GLU A 55 -3.17 -7.80 -2.25
C GLU A 55 -2.49 -6.48 -1.87
N ALA A 56 -3.06 -5.35 -2.29
CA ALA A 56 -2.60 -4.04 -1.88
C ALA A 56 -2.60 -3.88 -0.36
N TYR A 57 -3.69 -4.30 0.31
CA TYR A 57 -3.84 -4.22 1.76
C TYR A 57 -2.73 -4.98 2.49
N ASN A 58 -2.41 -6.20 2.06
CA ASN A 58 -1.36 -7.01 2.68
C ASN A 58 0.03 -6.34 2.59
N HIS A 59 0.38 -5.80 1.41
CA HIS A 59 1.66 -5.12 1.24
C HIS A 59 1.72 -3.78 1.99
N LEU A 60 0.64 -3.01 2.01
CA LEU A 60 0.57 -1.74 2.73
C LEU A 60 0.58 -1.95 4.25
N ARG A 61 -0.03 -3.01 4.75
CA ARG A 61 0.02 -3.39 6.16
C ARG A 61 1.45 -3.73 6.58
N ALA A 62 2.14 -4.55 5.80
CA ALA A 62 3.55 -4.85 6.05
C ALA A 62 4.45 -3.60 5.99
N ALA A 63 4.12 -2.62 5.14
CA ALA A 63 4.83 -1.34 5.12
C ALA A 63 4.56 -0.53 6.39
N TYR A 64 3.29 -0.43 6.80
CA TYR A 64 2.86 0.27 8.00
C TYR A 64 3.52 -0.30 9.26
N ASP A 65 3.57 -1.62 9.40
CA ASP A 65 4.19 -2.29 10.56
C ASP A 65 5.71 -2.03 10.66
N GLN A 66 6.36 -1.63 9.56
CA GLN A 66 7.77 -1.25 9.50
C GLN A 66 8.01 0.27 9.65
N GLU A 67 6.97 1.09 9.51
CA GLU A 67 7.08 2.55 9.61
C GLU A 67 7.03 3.00 11.08
N SER A 68 7.94 3.89 11.47
CA SER A 68 7.94 4.55 12.78
C SER A 68 8.65 5.90 12.63
N PRO A 69 7.92 7.03 12.60
CA PRO A 69 6.46 7.18 12.71
C PRO A 69 5.72 6.72 11.44
N ASN A 70 4.42 6.43 11.60
CA ASN A 70 3.55 6.03 10.50
C ASN A 70 3.40 7.16 9.47
N HIS A 71 3.44 6.81 8.19
CA HIS A 71 3.33 7.80 7.12
C HIS A 71 1.87 7.95 6.66
N PRO A 72 1.30 9.19 6.60
CA PRO A 72 -0.11 9.41 6.24
C PRO A 72 -0.51 8.76 4.90
N PHE A 73 0.39 8.81 3.92
CA PHE A 73 0.25 8.10 2.64
C PHE A 73 -0.07 6.60 2.80
N THR A 74 0.72 5.87 3.61
CA THR A 74 0.56 4.42 3.78
C THR A 74 -0.77 4.14 4.46
N THR A 75 -1.06 4.89 5.52
CA THR A 75 -2.32 4.84 6.26
C THR A 75 -3.54 5.11 5.37
N GLY A 76 -3.51 6.14 4.52
CA GLY A 76 -4.63 6.47 3.63
C GLY A 76 -4.91 5.38 2.59
N TYR A 77 -3.86 4.84 1.96
CA TYR A 77 -4.02 3.73 1.01
C TYR A 77 -4.46 2.44 1.71
N LEU A 78 -3.96 2.18 2.91
CA LEU A 78 -4.35 1.02 3.71
C LEU A 78 -5.83 1.10 4.10
N ALA A 79 -6.30 2.30 4.47
CA ALA A 79 -7.70 2.54 4.77
C ALA A 79 -8.60 2.36 3.54
N LEU A 80 -8.20 2.91 2.39
CA LEU A 80 -8.88 2.72 1.11
C LEU A 80 -8.99 1.24 0.73
N CYS A 81 -7.89 0.49 0.84
CA CYS A 81 -7.84 -0.92 0.49
C CYS A 81 -8.66 -1.78 1.47
N GLY A 82 -8.64 -1.47 2.77
CA GLY A 82 -9.50 -2.15 3.76
C GLY A 82 -10.99 -1.90 3.51
N ALA A 83 -11.37 -0.71 3.05
CA ALA A 83 -12.76 -0.37 2.74
C ALA A 83 -13.27 -0.99 1.42
N LYS A 84 -12.44 -0.98 0.37
CA LYS A 84 -12.80 -1.52 -0.95
C LYS A 84 -12.51 -3.00 -1.12
N GLY A 85 -11.68 -3.56 -0.25
CA GLY A 85 -11.38 -4.97 -0.17
C GLY A 85 -12.62 -5.83 0.01
N LYS A 86 -12.56 -7.02 -0.59
CA LYS A 86 -13.50 -8.12 -0.36
C LYS A 86 -12.68 -9.28 0.19
N PRO A 87 -12.38 -9.28 1.50
CA PRO A 87 -11.63 -10.37 2.08
C PRO A 87 -12.46 -11.65 1.99
N THR A 88 -11.78 -12.77 1.80
CA THR A 88 -12.42 -14.10 1.67
C THR A 88 -13.29 -14.43 2.88
N GLU A 89 -12.94 -13.88 4.05
CA GLU A 89 -13.68 -14.04 5.29
C GLU A 89 -14.64 -12.87 5.52
N PRO A 90 -15.97 -13.11 5.63
CA PRO A 90 -16.96 -12.05 5.81
C PRO A 90 -16.71 -11.16 7.04
N GLY A 91 -16.20 -11.73 8.13
CA GLY A 91 -15.87 -11.01 9.37
C GLY A 91 -14.63 -10.12 9.26
N ALA A 92 -13.68 -10.49 8.41
CA ALA A 92 -12.45 -9.74 8.21
C ALA A 92 -12.72 -8.37 7.57
N LYS A 93 -13.79 -8.24 6.76
CA LYS A 93 -14.14 -6.96 6.13
C LYS A 93 -14.48 -5.89 7.16
N ILE A 94 -15.35 -6.22 8.12
CA ILE A 94 -15.78 -5.27 9.16
C ILE A 94 -14.59 -4.89 10.04
N GLN A 95 -13.73 -5.85 10.37
CA GLN A 95 -12.53 -5.61 11.16
C GLN A 95 -11.52 -4.73 10.40
N ASN A 96 -11.28 -5.00 9.11
CA ASN A 96 -10.40 -4.19 8.28
C ASN A 96 -10.90 -2.75 8.13
N VAL A 97 -12.21 -2.55 7.95
CA VAL A 97 -12.83 -1.21 7.88
C VAL A 97 -12.73 -0.48 9.22
N THR A 98 -13.05 -1.14 10.32
CA THR A 98 -12.98 -0.54 11.67
C THR A 98 -11.55 -0.13 11.99
N TRP A 99 -10.59 -1.00 11.69
CA TRP A 99 -9.18 -0.71 11.88
C TRP A 99 -8.71 0.42 10.97
N ALA A 100 -9.06 0.42 9.68
CA ALA A 100 -8.79 1.51 8.75
C ALA A 100 -9.26 2.88 9.27
N LEU A 101 -10.46 2.96 9.83
CA LEU A 101 -10.97 4.20 10.44
C LEU A 101 -10.15 4.63 11.66
N SER A 102 -9.75 3.66 12.50
CA SER A 102 -8.90 3.96 13.67
C SER A 102 -7.52 4.47 13.28
N LEU A 103 -6.96 4.00 12.15
CA LEU A 103 -5.67 4.46 11.63
C LEU A 103 -5.71 5.92 11.17
N LEU A 104 -6.88 6.42 10.80
CA LEU A 104 -7.09 7.79 10.38
C LEU A 104 -7.29 8.74 11.56
N ALA A 105 -7.67 8.24 12.75
CA ALA A 105 -7.96 9.03 13.94
C ALA A 105 -6.83 9.95 14.45
N PRO A 106 -5.52 9.59 14.31
CA PRO A 106 -4.43 10.48 14.68
C PRO A 106 -4.21 11.64 13.72
N PHE A 107 -4.70 11.54 12.49
CA PHE A 107 -4.63 12.64 11.52
C PHE A 107 -5.85 13.53 11.76
N ASP A 108 -5.64 14.82 11.94
CA ASP A 108 -6.72 15.80 11.92
C ASP A 108 -7.27 15.89 10.49
N LEU A 109 -8.08 14.88 10.13
CA LEU A 109 -8.94 14.93 8.97
C LEU A 109 -10.01 15.93 9.34
N GLY A 110 -9.73 17.21 9.14
CA GLY A 110 -10.62 18.32 9.46
C GLY A 110 -12.01 18.06 8.88
N GLY A 111 -12.84 17.38 9.66
CA GLY A 111 -14.24 17.13 9.39
C GLY A 111 -14.95 18.36 9.89
N ASP A 112 -15.52 19.10 8.95
CA ASP A 112 -16.39 20.27 9.09
C ASP A 112 -16.67 20.69 10.54
N ARG A 113 -15.93 21.72 10.99
CA ARG A 113 -16.37 22.60 12.08
C ARG A 113 -17.01 23.85 11.48
#